data_AF-A0A059D4W7-F1
#
_entry.id   AF-A0A059D4W7-F1
#
_cell.length_a   1.000
_cell.length_b   1.000
_cell.length_c   1.000
_cell.angle_alpha   90.00
_cell.angle_beta   90.00
_cell.angle_gamma   90.00
#
_symmetry.space_group_name_H-M   'P 1'
#
loop_
_entity.id
_entity.type
_entity.pdbx_description
1 polymer ?
#
loop_
_entity_poly.entity_id
_entity_poly.type
_entity_poly.pdbx_seq_one_letter_code
_entity_poly.pdbx_strand_id
1 'polypeptide(L)'
;MEFRSALSRTLFLLFIYTTNAANTKLFHEYIGAESDTIQLSDVPVNPEVEFHFILAFAIDYVSEDNPSPTSGKFNVFWETNHLIPSDIASFKQKHPKVKFAVSLGGDSIGRCKAFFDPKSTNSWVQNAISSLTGMIKEYHLNRIDIDYEHFKASPSVFADCIGAASNKAQEKQGNLICINSSV
;
A
#
# COMPACT_ATOMS: atom_id res chain seq x y z
N MET A 1 -56.62 -2.11 43.24
CA MET A 1 -56.16 -0.85 42.61
C MET A 1 -55.17 -0.28 43.62
N GLU A 2 -53.85 -0.40 43.47
CA GLU A 2 -53.01 -0.44 42.28
C GLU A 2 -51.77 -1.32 42.51
N PHE A 3 -51.25 -1.81 41.39
CA PHE A 3 -50.26 -2.88 41.26
C PHE A 3 -48.82 -2.45 41.60
N ARG A 4 -48.06 -3.44 42.07
CA ARG A 4 -46.66 -3.37 42.48
C ARG A 4 -45.71 -3.07 41.31
N SER A 5 -44.66 -2.30 41.60
CA SER A 5 -43.57 -1.94 40.69
C SER A 5 -42.88 -3.15 40.05
N ALA A 6 -42.82 -3.20 38.72
CA ALA A 6 -41.94 -4.10 37.98
C ALA A 6 -40.70 -3.31 37.51
N LEU A 7 -39.61 -3.46 38.25
CA LEU A 7 -38.30 -2.96 37.85
C LEU A 7 -37.73 -3.94 36.79
N SER A 8 -37.92 -3.64 35.51
CA SER A 8 -37.31 -4.40 34.41
C SER A 8 -35.80 -4.10 34.38
N ARG A 9 -34.98 -5.04 34.88
CA ARG A 9 -33.52 -4.99 34.82
C ARG A 9 -33.06 -5.54 33.47
N THR A 10 -32.93 -4.69 32.46
CA THR A 10 -32.24 -5.04 31.22
C THR A 10 -30.73 -4.92 31.46
N LEU A 11 -30.04 -6.05 31.60
CA LEU A 11 -28.59 -6.12 31.70
C LEU A 11 -27.99 -6.05 30.28
N PHE A 12 -27.54 -4.85 29.88
CA PHE A 12 -26.83 -4.63 28.62
C PHE A 12 -25.36 -5.03 28.82
N LEU A 13 -24.98 -6.24 28.40
CA LEU A 13 -23.59 -6.69 28.39
C LEU A 13 -22.85 -5.96 27.25
N LEU A 14 -22.23 -4.82 27.57
CA LEU A 14 -21.19 -4.23 26.74
C LEU A 14 -19.98 -5.18 26.75
N PHE A 15 -19.84 -6.00 25.71
CA PHE A 15 -18.53 -6.54 25.34
C PHE A 15 -17.68 -5.36 24.87
N ILE A 16 -16.96 -4.75 25.81
CA ILE A 16 -15.88 -3.85 25.48
C ILE A 16 -14.77 -4.74 24.90
N TYR A 17 -14.73 -4.86 23.57
CA TYR A 17 -13.53 -5.33 22.90
C TYR A 17 -12.44 -4.32 23.24
N THR A 18 -11.58 -4.67 24.19
CA THR A 18 -10.33 -3.96 24.39
C THR A 18 -9.49 -4.24 23.15
N THR A 19 -9.51 -3.29 22.21
CA THR A 19 -8.47 -3.24 21.19
C THR A 19 -7.19 -2.89 21.92
N ASN A 20 -6.45 -3.91 22.36
CA ASN A 20 -5.04 -3.73 22.64
C ASN A 20 -4.42 -3.33 21.30
N ALA A 21 -4.22 -2.03 21.09
CA ALA A 21 -3.24 -1.54 20.14
C ALA A 21 -1.89 -2.03 20.66
N ALA A 22 -1.54 -3.27 20.32
CA ALA A 22 -0.23 -3.81 20.61
C ALA A 22 0.77 -2.86 19.95
N ASN A 23 1.65 -2.28 20.76
CA ASN A 23 2.76 -1.47 20.29
C ASN A 23 3.75 -2.43 19.62
N THR A 24 3.43 -2.86 18.40
CA THR A 24 4.24 -3.81 17.65
C THR A 24 5.49 -3.10 17.19
N LYS A 25 6.65 -3.70 17.43
CA LYS A 25 7.89 -3.25 16.80
C LYS A 25 7.68 -3.40 15.30
N LEU A 26 7.69 -2.29 14.57
CA LEU A 26 7.43 -2.25 13.13
C LEU A 26 8.76 -2.17 12.39
N PHE A 27 8.90 -2.98 11.33
CA PHE A 27 10.06 -2.96 10.45
C PHE A 27 9.60 -2.97 8.99
N HIS A 28 10.17 -2.08 8.18
CA HIS A 28 9.90 -1.99 6.74
C HIS A 28 11.19 -2.21 5.96
N GLU A 29 11.14 -3.02 4.90
CA GLU A 29 12.27 -3.25 4.00
C GLU A 29 11.83 -3.00 2.55
N TYR A 30 12.49 -2.07 1.86
CA TYR A 30 12.32 -1.89 0.41
C TYR A 30 13.00 -3.02 -0.36
N ILE A 31 12.38 -3.52 -1.44
CA ILE A 31 12.94 -4.57 -2.28
C ILE A 31 12.47 -4.44 -3.74
N GLY A 32 13.37 -4.78 -4.68
CA GLY A 32 13.04 -4.96 -6.09
C GLY A 32 13.43 -3.83 -7.06
N ALA A 33 13.95 -2.69 -6.58
CA ALA A 33 14.30 -1.56 -7.45
C ALA A 33 15.72 -1.63 -8.04
N GLU A 34 16.73 -2.01 -7.24
CA GLU A 34 18.16 -1.89 -7.62
C GLU A 34 18.86 -3.23 -7.88
N SER A 35 18.21 -4.36 -7.56
CA SER A 35 18.83 -5.68 -7.63
C SER A 35 17.88 -6.70 -8.23
N ASP A 36 18.37 -7.42 -9.23
CA ASP A 36 17.71 -8.55 -9.89
C ASP A 36 18.08 -9.92 -9.26
N THR A 37 18.87 -9.94 -8.19
CA THR A 37 19.33 -11.19 -7.54
C THR A 37 18.78 -11.46 -6.15
N ILE A 38 18.24 -10.45 -5.46
CA ILE A 38 17.86 -10.55 -4.04
C ILE A 38 16.45 -11.08 -3.89
N GLN A 39 16.32 -12.27 -3.31
CA GLN A 39 15.05 -12.93 -3.07
C GLN A 39 14.48 -12.60 -1.70
N LEU A 40 13.18 -12.81 -1.51
CA LEU A 40 12.51 -12.64 -0.20
C LEU A 40 13.17 -13.48 0.91
N SER A 41 13.70 -14.66 0.57
CA SER A 41 14.37 -15.55 1.53
C SER A 41 15.74 -15.06 1.99
N ASP A 42 16.35 -14.12 1.27
CA ASP A 42 17.67 -13.59 1.61
C ASP A 42 17.58 -12.53 2.71
N VAL A 43 16.39 -11.96 2.91
CA VAL A 43 16.14 -10.95 3.95
C VAL A 43 15.76 -11.63 5.27
N PRO A 44 16.53 -11.43 6.36
CA PRO A 44 16.22 -12.03 7.65
C PRO A 44 14.94 -11.45 8.27
N VAL A 45 13.95 -12.30 8.54
CA VAL A 45 12.68 -11.90 9.17
C VAL A 45 12.67 -12.29 10.65
N ASN A 46 12.59 -11.30 11.54
CA ASN A 46 12.39 -11.54 12.98
C ASN A 46 10.89 -11.80 13.27
N PRO A 47 10.52 -12.97 13.83
CA PRO A 47 9.11 -13.29 14.12
C PRO A 47 8.46 -12.46 15.25
N GLU A 48 9.25 -11.67 15.98
CA GLU A 48 8.80 -10.78 17.06
C GLU A 48 8.40 -9.37 16.58
N VAL A 49 8.67 -9.03 15.31
CA VAL A 49 8.31 -7.72 14.73
C VAL A 49 7.17 -7.87 13.73
N GLU A 50 6.38 -6.80 13.56
CA GLU A 50 5.53 -6.67 12.38
C GLU A 50 6.41 -6.26 11.22
N PHE A 51 6.63 -7.16 10.27
CA PHE A 51 7.58 -6.97 9.17
C PHE A 51 6.82 -6.69 7.87
N HIS A 52 7.13 -5.59 7.19
CA HIS A 52 6.59 -5.30 5.86
C HIS A 52 7.71 -5.25 4.82
N PHE A 53 7.54 -6.00 3.74
CA PHE A 53 8.27 -5.71 2.51
C PHE A 53 7.55 -4.58 1.76
N ILE A 54 8.30 -3.66 1.16
CA ILE A 54 7.80 -2.61 0.29
C ILE A 54 8.36 -2.86 -1.12
N LEU A 55 7.49 -3.31 -2.03
CA LEU A 55 7.87 -3.53 -3.43
C LEU A 55 8.15 -2.18 -4.10
N ALA A 56 9.34 -2.05 -4.68
CA ALA A 56 9.86 -0.81 -5.24
C ALA A 56 10.15 -1.02 -6.73
N PHE A 57 9.41 -0.43 -7.68
CA PHE A 57 8.31 0.53 -7.51
C PHE A 57 7.11 0.21 -8.43
N ALA A 58 5.94 0.72 -8.08
CA ALA A 58 4.87 0.96 -9.04
C ALA A 58 4.94 2.40 -9.52
N ILE A 59 5.02 2.61 -10.84
CA ILE A 59 5.22 3.94 -11.43
C ILE A 59 4.11 4.18 -12.46
N ASP A 60 3.50 5.37 -12.47
CA ASP A 60 2.46 5.75 -13.43
C ASP A 60 3.04 6.21 -14.77
N TYR A 61 3.94 5.39 -15.32
CA TYR A 61 4.66 5.62 -16.57
C TYR A 61 4.52 4.43 -17.51
N VAL A 62 4.65 4.65 -18.82
CA VAL A 62 4.46 3.61 -19.84
C VAL A 62 5.50 2.48 -19.74
N SER A 63 6.78 2.79 -19.85
CA SER A 63 7.90 1.83 -19.75
C SER A 63 9.23 2.56 -19.63
N GLU A 64 10.32 1.84 -19.31
CA GLU A 64 11.67 2.40 -19.27
C GLU A 64 12.19 2.81 -20.65
N ASP A 65 11.83 2.05 -21.70
CA ASP A 65 12.27 2.33 -23.08
C ASP A 65 11.61 3.57 -23.69
N ASN A 66 10.38 3.88 -23.24
CA ASN A 66 9.61 5.03 -23.71
C ASN A 66 8.89 5.71 -22.54
N PRO A 67 9.66 6.37 -21.66
CA PRO A 67 9.13 6.90 -20.41
C PRO A 67 8.19 8.05 -20.69
N SER A 68 6.91 7.85 -20.37
CA SER A 68 5.88 8.88 -20.48
C SER A 68 4.83 8.72 -19.37
N PRO A 69 4.43 9.80 -18.68
CA PRO A 69 3.41 9.74 -17.64
C PRO A 69 2.06 9.27 -18.20
N THR A 70 1.39 8.42 -17.44
CA THR A 70 0.07 7.87 -17.78
C THR A 70 -1.05 8.56 -17.01
N SER A 71 -0.71 9.54 -16.16
CA SER A 71 -1.64 10.23 -15.27
C SER A 71 -2.38 9.23 -14.37
N GLY A 72 -1.63 8.56 -13.49
CA GLY A 72 -2.15 7.70 -12.43
C GLY A 72 -2.39 6.25 -12.82
N LYS A 73 -2.09 5.81 -14.05
CA LYS A 73 -2.17 4.38 -14.39
C LYS A 73 -0.84 3.70 -14.06
N PHE A 74 -0.78 3.10 -12.88
CA PHE A 74 0.42 2.43 -12.36
C PHE A 74 0.74 1.13 -13.10
N ASN A 75 2.03 0.95 -13.41
CA ASN A 75 2.61 -0.29 -13.92
C ASN A 75 3.70 -0.80 -12.96
N VAL A 76 4.07 -2.07 -13.11
CA VAL A 76 5.10 -2.75 -12.29
C VAL A 76 6.49 -2.40 -12.82
N PHE A 77 7.37 -1.90 -11.96
CA PHE A 77 8.79 -1.64 -12.25
C PHE A 77 9.75 -2.27 -11.23
N TRP A 78 9.25 -3.03 -10.25
CA TRP A 78 10.12 -3.88 -9.44
C TRP A 78 10.50 -5.15 -10.21
N GLU A 79 11.54 -5.83 -9.73
CA GLU A 79 12.02 -7.10 -10.26
C GLU A 79 10.96 -8.23 -10.24
N THR A 80 10.57 -8.76 -11.40
CA THR A 80 9.49 -9.76 -11.53
C THR A 80 9.94 -11.19 -11.82
N ASN A 81 11.22 -11.53 -11.69
CA ASN A 81 11.70 -12.90 -11.84
C ASN A 81 11.53 -13.71 -10.55
N HIS A 82 11.49 -13.05 -9.39
CA HIS A 82 11.38 -13.71 -8.07
C HIS A 82 10.60 -12.88 -7.02
N LEU A 83 9.89 -11.84 -7.44
CA LEU A 83 8.88 -11.13 -6.63
C LEU A 83 7.50 -11.21 -7.30
N ILE A 84 7.16 -12.37 -7.88
CA ILE A 84 5.86 -12.61 -8.53
C ILE A 84 4.78 -12.99 -7.51
N PRO A 85 3.48 -12.96 -7.89
CA PRO A 85 2.38 -13.28 -6.99
C PRO A 85 2.53 -14.61 -6.24
N SER A 86 3.02 -15.66 -6.91
CA SER A 86 3.22 -16.99 -6.29
C SER A 86 4.32 -17.01 -5.23
N ASP A 87 5.38 -16.22 -5.42
CA ASP A 87 6.48 -16.13 -4.46
C ASP A 87 6.03 -15.41 -3.20
N ILE A 88 5.34 -14.28 -3.38
CA ILE A 88 4.74 -13.53 -2.26
C ILE A 88 3.75 -14.40 -1.50
N ALA A 89 2.86 -15.12 -2.20
CA ALA A 89 1.89 -16.00 -1.56
C ALA A 89 2.58 -17.11 -0.76
N SER A 90 3.60 -17.76 -1.35
CA SER A 90 4.37 -18.83 -0.69
C SER A 90 5.15 -18.31 0.51
N PHE A 91 5.71 -17.10 0.42
CA PHE A 91 6.43 -16.47 1.52
C PHE A 91 5.49 -16.14 2.68
N LYS A 92 4.32 -15.57 2.41
CA LYS A 92 3.29 -15.27 3.43
C LYS A 92 2.78 -16.53 4.13
N GLN A 93 2.68 -17.65 3.42
CA GLN A 93 2.32 -18.93 4.05
C GLN A 93 3.36 -19.39 5.09
N LYS A 94 4.66 -19.17 4.81
CA LYS A 94 5.75 -19.48 5.74
C LYS A 94 5.90 -18.43 6.86
N HIS A 95 5.56 -17.18 6.57
CA HIS A 95 5.70 -16.03 7.47
C HIS A 95 4.37 -15.27 7.64
N PRO A 96 3.39 -15.78 8.40
CA PRO A 96 2.03 -15.22 8.46
C PRO A 96 1.92 -13.81 9.05
N LYS A 97 2.96 -13.32 9.72
CA LYS A 97 3.04 -11.94 10.24
C LYS A 97 3.61 -10.95 9.24
N VAL A 98 4.20 -11.42 8.15
CA VAL A 98 4.76 -10.56 7.10
C VAL A 98 3.63 -9.99 6.25
N LYS A 99 3.68 -8.69 6.01
CA LYS A 99 2.79 -7.99 5.08
C LYS A 99 3.60 -7.45 3.91
N PHE A 100 2.91 -7.16 2.82
CA PHE A 100 3.53 -6.57 1.63
C PHE A 100 2.87 -5.23 1.33
N ALA A 101 3.68 -4.24 1.00
CA ALA A 101 3.29 -2.94 0.49
C ALA A 101 3.83 -2.76 -0.93
N VAL A 102 3.34 -1.75 -1.62
CA VAL A 102 3.93 -1.25 -2.86
C VAL A 102 4.23 0.23 -2.70
N SER A 103 5.42 0.67 -3.09
CA SER A 103 5.76 2.09 -3.13
C SER A 103 5.43 2.69 -4.50
N LEU A 104 4.82 3.87 -4.48
CA LEU A 104 4.39 4.61 -5.66
C LEU A 104 5.37 5.76 -5.96
N GLY A 105 5.94 5.78 -7.17
CA GLY A 105 6.85 6.85 -7.59
C GLY A 105 8.29 6.36 -7.77
N GLY A 106 9.19 6.81 -6.90
CA GLY A 106 10.64 6.69 -6.98
C GLY A 106 11.33 7.89 -7.66
N ASP A 107 12.67 7.91 -7.62
CA ASP A 107 13.48 8.97 -8.23
C ASP A 107 13.37 8.97 -9.76
N SER A 108 13.46 7.80 -10.38
CA SER A 108 13.67 7.67 -11.82
C SER A 108 12.98 6.48 -12.46
N ILE A 109 12.79 6.60 -13.77
CA ILE A 109 12.41 5.52 -14.68
C ILE A 109 13.48 5.46 -15.78
N GLY A 110 14.30 4.42 -15.74
CA GLY A 110 15.52 4.33 -16.55
C GLY A 110 16.44 5.54 -16.32
N ARG A 111 16.60 6.39 -17.33
CA ARG A 111 17.45 7.61 -17.26
C ARG A 111 16.66 8.91 -17.04
N CYS A 112 15.33 8.82 -16.89
CA CYS A 112 14.45 9.97 -16.75
C CYS A 112 13.91 10.07 -15.32
N LYS A 113 13.65 11.28 -14.82
CA LYS A 113 13.01 11.44 -13.51
C LYS A 113 11.53 11.05 -13.57
N ALA A 114 11.05 10.36 -12.53
CA ALA A 114 9.66 9.96 -12.41
C ALA A 114 8.83 11.11 -11.79
N PHE A 115 8.42 12.06 -12.62
CA PHE A 115 7.58 13.18 -12.20
C PHE A 115 6.15 12.76 -11.89
N PHE A 116 5.63 13.23 -10.76
CA PHE A 116 4.20 13.35 -10.51
C PHE A 116 3.59 14.40 -11.47
N ASP A 117 2.86 13.92 -12.49
CA ASP A 117 2.37 14.73 -13.62
C ASP A 117 0.89 14.40 -13.96
N PRO A 118 -0.06 14.75 -13.07
CA PRO A 118 -1.47 14.47 -13.29
C PRO A 118 -2.08 15.37 -14.37
N LYS A 119 -2.89 14.80 -15.28
CA LYS A 119 -3.68 15.60 -16.23
C LYS A 119 -4.82 16.36 -15.56
N SER A 120 -5.44 15.74 -14.56
CA SER A 120 -6.39 16.34 -13.63
C SER A 120 -6.52 15.46 -12.40
N THR A 121 -6.90 16.03 -11.25
CA THR A 121 -7.14 15.26 -10.02
C THR A 121 -8.10 14.11 -10.25
N ASN A 122 -9.22 14.35 -10.93
CA ASN A 122 -10.23 13.33 -11.17
C ASN A 122 -9.71 12.17 -12.05
N SER A 123 -9.04 12.47 -13.17
CA SER A 123 -8.55 11.43 -14.07
C SER A 123 -7.41 10.63 -13.44
N TRP A 124 -6.50 11.29 -12.72
CA TRP A 124 -5.41 10.64 -12.01
C TRP A 124 -5.95 9.69 -10.93
N VAL A 125 -6.89 10.15 -10.09
CA VAL A 125 -7.49 9.32 -9.04
C VAL A 125 -8.24 8.12 -9.61
N GLN A 126 -9.01 8.30 -10.69
CA GLN A 126 -9.72 7.18 -11.33
C GLN A 126 -8.76 6.12 -11.87
N ASN A 127 -7.68 6.54 -12.55
CA ASN A 127 -6.67 5.65 -13.08
C ASN A 127 -5.89 4.94 -11.96
N ALA A 128 -5.53 5.67 -10.90
CA ALA A 128 -4.81 5.14 -9.75
C ALA A 128 -5.62 4.04 -9.07
N ILE A 129 -6.89 4.32 -8.75
CA ILE A 129 -7.76 3.32 -8.15
C ILE A 129 -7.94 2.10 -9.03
N SER A 130 -8.13 2.29 -10.34
CA SER A 130 -8.35 1.15 -11.24
C SER A 130 -7.12 0.25 -11.33
N SER A 131 -5.93 0.83 -11.53
CA SER A 131 -4.68 0.08 -11.69
C SER A 131 -4.23 -0.56 -10.38
N LEU A 132 -4.22 0.20 -9.28
CA LEU A 132 -3.81 -0.31 -7.96
C LEU A 132 -4.76 -1.38 -7.44
N THR A 133 -6.07 -1.29 -7.69
CA THR A 133 -7.02 -2.35 -7.28
C THR A 133 -6.65 -3.70 -7.89
N GLY A 134 -6.23 -3.73 -9.16
CA GLY A 134 -5.78 -4.96 -9.83
C GLY A 134 -4.51 -5.49 -9.19
N MET A 135 -3.48 -4.64 -9.12
CA MET A 135 -2.16 -4.96 -8.56
C MET A 135 -2.25 -5.46 -7.11
N ILE A 136 -3.01 -4.79 -6.26
CA ILE A 136 -3.22 -5.16 -4.85
C ILE A 136 -3.82 -6.56 -4.73
N LYS A 137 -4.80 -6.89 -5.59
CA LYS A 137 -5.46 -8.20 -5.56
C LYS A 137 -4.53 -9.30 -6.04
N GLU A 138 -3.82 -9.04 -7.14
CA GLU A 138 -2.92 -9.99 -7.78
C GLU A 138 -1.74 -10.35 -6.87
N TYR A 139 -1.09 -9.34 -6.27
CA TYR A 139 0.09 -9.54 -5.41
C TYR A 139 -0.25 -9.70 -3.92
N HIS A 140 -1.54 -9.76 -3.56
CA HIS A 140 -2.00 -9.83 -2.18
C HIS A 140 -1.42 -8.74 -1.26
N LEU A 141 -1.33 -7.51 -1.79
CA LEU A 141 -0.74 -6.37 -1.09
C LEU A 141 -1.68 -5.87 0.01
N ASN A 142 -1.07 -5.33 1.07
CA ASN A 142 -1.77 -4.87 2.27
C ASN A 142 -1.63 -3.36 2.47
N ARG A 143 -0.67 -2.71 1.81
CA ARG A 143 -0.33 -1.31 2.05
C ARG A 143 0.15 -0.62 0.78
N ILE A 144 0.06 0.70 0.78
CA ILE A 144 0.63 1.58 -0.24
C ILE A 144 1.61 2.51 0.47
N ASP A 145 2.79 2.68 -0.11
CA ASP A 145 3.77 3.69 0.27
C ASP A 145 3.84 4.77 -0.83
N ILE A 146 4.08 6.03 -0.46
CA ILE A 146 4.09 7.17 -1.38
C ILE A 146 5.48 7.80 -1.40
N ASP A 147 6.17 7.67 -2.53
CA ASP A 147 7.57 8.07 -2.66
C ASP A 147 7.83 8.83 -3.98
N TYR A 148 7.02 9.85 -4.27
CA TYR A 148 7.31 10.76 -5.38
C TYR A 148 8.34 11.79 -4.95
N GLU A 149 9.41 11.94 -5.71
CA GLU A 149 10.50 12.91 -5.43
C GLU A 149 10.50 14.11 -6.39
N HIS A 150 9.78 14.00 -7.51
CA HIS A 150 9.76 15.01 -8.58
C HIS A 150 8.33 15.42 -8.90
N PHE A 151 8.08 16.72 -9.06
CA PHE A 151 6.72 17.26 -9.13
C PHE A 151 6.54 18.23 -10.30
N LYS A 152 5.47 18.03 -11.09
CA LYS A 152 4.97 19.00 -12.09
C LYS A 152 3.60 19.59 -11.72
N ALA A 153 3.06 19.19 -10.57
CA ALA A 153 1.83 19.73 -9.99
C ALA A 153 2.15 20.53 -8.71
N SER A 154 1.21 21.37 -8.29
CA SER A 154 1.33 22.07 -7.00
C SER A 154 1.21 21.08 -5.83
N PRO A 155 1.74 21.43 -4.65
CA PRO A 155 1.54 20.63 -3.44
C PRO A 155 0.07 20.34 -3.12
N SER A 156 -0.84 21.28 -3.42
CA SER A 156 -2.28 21.07 -3.21
C SER A 156 -2.85 20.01 -4.16
N VAL A 157 -2.48 20.04 -5.45
CA VAL A 157 -2.91 19.03 -6.41
C VAL A 157 -2.36 17.65 -6.05
N PHE A 158 -1.09 17.58 -5.62
CA PHE A 158 -0.50 16.35 -5.10
C PHE A 158 -1.27 15.80 -3.89
N ALA A 159 -1.49 16.64 -2.87
CA ALA A 159 -2.23 16.25 -1.67
C ALA A 159 -3.66 15.79 -2.00
N ASP A 160 -4.37 16.48 -2.89
CA ASP A 160 -5.72 16.12 -3.31
C ASP A 160 -5.75 14.76 -4.05
N CYS A 161 -4.79 14.53 -4.95
CA CYS A 161 -4.68 13.29 -5.70
C CYS A 161 -4.39 12.09 -4.78
N ILE A 162 -3.32 12.19 -3.98
CA ILE A 162 -2.90 11.12 -3.07
C ILE A 162 -3.99 10.87 -2.03
N GLY A 163 -4.49 11.92 -1.37
CA GLY A 163 -5.54 11.79 -0.36
C GLY A 163 -6.82 11.14 -0.89
N ALA A 164 -7.30 11.57 -2.05
CA ALA A 164 -8.49 10.99 -2.66
C ALA A 164 -8.29 9.53 -3.12
N ALA A 165 -7.11 9.19 -3.67
CA ALA A 165 -6.79 7.82 -4.04
C ALA A 165 -6.65 6.91 -2.81
N SER A 166 -5.94 7.35 -1.77
CA SER A 166 -5.80 6.60 -0.52
C SER A 166 -7.14 6.27 0.11
N ASN A 167 -8.03 7.27 0.24
CA ASN A 167 -9.36 7.07 0.81
C ASN A 167 -10.20 6.08 -0.01
N LYS A 168 -10.26 6.26 -1.33
CA LYS A 168 -11.03 5.36 -2.23
C LYS A 168 -10.46 3.94 -2.27
N ALA A 169 -9.14 3.78 -2.17
CA ALA A 169 -8.51 2.46 -2.14
C ALA A 169 -8.83 1.72 -0.83
N GLN A 170 -8.83 2.44 0.30
CA GLN A 170 -9.24 1.92 1.60
C GLN A 170 -10.71 1.48 1.59
N GLU A 171 -11.62 2.31 1.06
CA GLU A 171 -13.05 1.97 0.92
C GLU A 171 -13.28 0.67 0.12
N LYS A 172 -12.47 0.42 -0.92
CA LYS A 172 -12.62 -0.76 -1.78
C LYS A 172 -12.00 -2.04 -1.22
N GLN A 173 -10.94 -1.94 -0.42
CA GLN A 173 -10.13 -3.09 0.01
C GLN A 173 -10.26 -3.41 1.50
N GLY A 174 -10.93 -2.57 2.30
CA GLY A 174 -11.27 -2.78 3.71
C GLY A 174 -10.10 -2.75 4.70
N ASN A 175 -8.92 -3.22 4.29
CA ASN A 175 -7.73 -3.39 5.13
C ASN A 175 -6.46 -2.72 4.56
N LEU A 176 -6.58 -1.96 3.46
CA LEU A 176 -5.46 -1.25 2.87
C LEU A 176 -5.12 -0.02 3.70
N ILE A 177 -3.86 0.10 4.10
CA ILE A 177 -3.36 1.25 4.88
C ILE A 177 -2.26 1.93 4.07
N CYS A 178 -2.36 3.24 3.91
CA CYS A 178 -1.27 4.04 3.37
C CYS A 178 -0.21 4.25 4.45
N ILE A 179 1.03 3.93 4.13
CA ILE A 179 2.21 4.22 4.94
C ILE A 179 2.99 5.33 4.25
N ASN A 180 3.67 6.14 5.03
CA ASN A 180 4.66 7.07 4.50
C ASN A 180 5.97 6.66 5.17
N SER A 181 6.82 5.99 4.40
CA SER A 181 8.12 5.55 4.87
C SER A 181 9.10 6.66 4.53
N SER A 182 9.45 7.49 5.51
CA SER A 182 10.53 8.46 5.32
C SER A 182 11.83 7.70 5.06
N VAL A 183 12.32 7.76 3.81
CA VAL A 183 13.72 7.55 3.49
C VAL A 183 14.56 8.75 3.92
#